data_AF-A0A1B7MW44-F1
#
_entry.id   AF-A0A1B7MW44-F1
#
_cell.length_a   1.000
_cell.length_b   1.000
_cell.length_c   1.000
_cell.angle_alpha   90.00
_cell.angle_beta   90.00
_cell.angle_gamma   90.00
#
_symmetry.space_group_name_H-M   'P 1'
#
loop_
_entity.id
_entity.type
_entity.pdbx_description
1 polymer ?
#
loop_
_entity_poly.entity_id
_entity_poly.type
_entity_poly.pdbx_seq_one_letter_code
_entity_poly.pdbx_strand_id
1 'polypeptide(L)' 'MHFSFLAVLAALTAFVSVSACSIQYGACTDDTDCCADLVCVTHLEYGNVVGQDCDYPGK' A
#
# COMPACT_ATOMS: atom_id res chain seq x y z
N MET A 1 2.46 19.56 39.74
CA MET A 1 1.56 19.39 38.57
C MET A 1 2.27 18.46 37.61
N HIS A 2 1.99 17.15 37.69
CA HIS A 2 2.64 16.13 36.86
C HIS A 2 1.89 16.09 35.52
N PHE A 3 2.43 16.80 34.53
CA PHE A 3 1.80 16.92 33.22
C PHE A 3 1.79 15.56 32.53
N SER A 4 0.60 15.15 32.08
CA SER A 4 0.28 13.93 31.36
C SER A 4 0.96 13.86 29.99
N PHE A 5 2.30 13.77 29.95
CA PHE A 5 3.06 13.57 28.71
C PHE A 5 2.70 12.25 28.00
N LEU A 6 2.19 11.27 28.75
CA LEU A 6 1.77 9.97 28.21
C LEU A 6 0.53 10.04 27.31
N ALA A 7 -0.35 11.03 27.50
CA ALA A 7 -1.55 11.18 26.69
C ALA A 7 -1.24 11.66 25.26
N VAL A 8 -0.17 12.44 25.10
CA VAL A 8 0.26 12.97 23.79
C VAL A 8 0.93 11.89 22.94
N LEU A 9 1.67 10.97 23.57
CA LEU A 9 2.36 9.87 22.89
C LEU A 9 1.38 8.83 22.31
N ALA A 10 0.29 8.52 23.00
CA ALA A 10 -0.72 7.57 22.53
C ALA A 10 -1.52 8.10 21.32
N ALA A 11 -1.71 9.42 21.22
CA ALA A 11 -2.38 10.01 20.07
C ALA A 11 -1.52 9.95 18.80
N LEU A 12 -0.20 10.12 18.91
CA LEU A 12 0.70 10.19 17.74
C LEU A 12 0.87 8.84 17.04
N THR A 13 0.83 7.73 17.79
CA THR A 13 0.98 6.37 17.25
C THR A 13 -0.22 5.90 16.42
N ALA A 14 -1.38 6.55 16.54
CA ALA A 14 -2.56 6.23 15.73
C ALA A 14 -2.55 6.86 14.33
N PHE A 15 -1.66 7.81 14.06
CA PHE A 15 -1.58 8.51 12.75
C PHE A 15 -0.66 7.83 11.74
N VAL A 16 0.04 6.76 12.14
CA VAL A 16 0.82 5.92 11.22
C VAL A 16 0.10 4.62 10.93
N SER A 17 -1.18 4.71 10.58
CA SER A 17 -1.72 3.78 9.60
C SER A 17 -1.04 4.11 8.27
N VAL A 18 0.23 3.72 8.13
CA VAL A 18 0.82 3.48 6.83
C VAL A 18 -0.10 2.43 6.24
N SER A 19 -1.05 2.85 5.40
CA SER A 19 -1.59 1.98 4.37
C SER A 19 -0.35 1.40 3.71
N ALA A 20 -0.07 0.13 3.97
CA ALA A 20 1.09 -0.56 3.45
C ALA A 20 0.84 -0.79 1.96
N CYS A 21 0.87 0.31 1.20
CA CYS A 21 0.73 0.24 -0.22
C CYS A 21 2.05 -0.28 -0.81
N SER A 22 1.93 -1.08 -1.85
CA SER A 22 2.99 -1.62 -2.66
C SER A 22 3.51 -0.56 -3.63
N ILE A 23 4.83 -0.45 -3.68
CA ILE A 23 5.55 0.33 -4.71
C ILE A 23 5.55 -0.44 -6.04
N GLN A 24 6.15 0.15 -7.08
CA GLN A 24 6.30 -0.50 -8.39
C GLN A 24 6.88 -1.92 -8.28
N TYR A 25 6.32 -2.87 -9.03
CA TYR A 25 6.61 -4.30 -8.99
C TYR A 25 6.33 -4.98 -7.63
N GLY A 26 5.70 -4.27 -6.70
CA GLY A 26 5.19 -4.83 -5.46
C GLY A 26 3.93 -5.65 -5.73
N ALA A 27 3.76 -6.73 -4.97
CA ALA A 27 2.57 -7.56 -5.08
C ALA A 27 1.32 -6.76 -4.69
N CYS A 28 0.23 -6.97 -5.42
CA CYS A 28 -1.04 -6.30 -5.19
C CYS A 28 -2.20 -7.26 -5.40
N THR A 29 -3.33 -6.96 -4.77
CA THR A 29 -4.60 -7.67 -5.02
C THR A 29 -5.58 -6.78 -5.80
N ASP A 30 -5.56 -5.47 -5.50
CA ASP A 30 -6.41 -4.45 -6.09
C ASP A 30 -5.63 -3.13 -6.21
N ASP A 31 -6.16 -2.16 -6.98
CA ASP A 31 -5.50 -0.86 -7.21
C ASP A 31 -5.25 -0.07 -5.92
N THR A 32 -6.07 -0.26 -4.89
CA THR A 32 -5.91 0.39 -3.58
C THR A 32 -4.68 -0.07 -2.81
N ASP A 33 -4.13 -1.23 -3.20
CA ASP A 33 -2.90 -1.77 -2.64
C ASP A 33 -1.67 -1.05 -3.22
N CYS A 34 -1.78 -0.38 -4.38
CA CYS A 34 -0.65 0.27 -5.02
C CYS A 34 -0.49 1.73 -4.55
N CYS A 35 0.75 2.15 -4.30
CA CYS A 35 1.02 3.52 -3.88
C CYS A 35 0.89 4.50 -5.06
N ALA A 36 0.48 5.74 -4.76
CA ALA A 36 0.46 6.85 -5.72
C ALA A 36 -0.42 6.57 -6.97
N ASP A 37 0.12 6.78 -8.17
CA ASP A 37 -0.59 6.65 -9.47
C ASP A 37 -0.37 5.26 -10.11
N LEU A 38 0.04 4.27 -9.31
CA LEU A 38 0.20 2.88 -9.76
C LEU A 38 -1.13 2.13 -9.70
N VAL A 39 -1.31 1.17 -10.60
CA VAL A 39 -2.48 0.29 -10.68
C VAL A 39 -2.03 -1.16 -10.54
N CYS A 40 -2.92 -2.03 -10.08
CA CYS A 40 -2.63 -3.45 -9.94
C CYS A 40 -2.79 -4.15 -11.29
N VAL A 41 -1.66 -4.46 -11.93
CA VAL A 41 -1.64 -5.09 -13.25
C VAL A 41 -1.60 -6.60 -13.10
N THR A 42 -2.46 -7.29 -13.85
CA THR A 42 -2.49 -8.76 -13.88
C THR A 42 -1.68 -9.26 -15.07
N HIS A 43 -0.64 -10.05 -14.79
CA HIS A 43 0.17 -10.68 -15.83
C HIS A 43 -0.42 -12.04 -16.21
N LEU A 44 -0.72 -12.20 -17.50
CA LEU A 44 -1.27 -13.42 -18.08
C LEU A 44 -0.23 -14.06 -19.00
N GLU A 45 0.09 -15.33 -18.77
CA GLU A 45 0.85 -16.16 -19.70
C GLU A 45 0.00 -17.33 -20.17
N TYR A 46 -0.15 -17.48 -21.49
CA TYR A 46 -0.98 -18.52 -22.12
C TYR A 46 -2.44 -18.56 -21.61
N GLY A 47 -2.98 -17.40 -21.21
CA GLY A 47 -4.33 -17.28 -20.67
C GLY A 47 -4.45 -17.67 -19.19
N ASN A 48 -3.34 -17.89 -18.49
CA ASN A 48 -3.32 -18.14 -17.05
C ASN A 48 -2.66 -16.98 -16.30
N VAL A 49 -3.18 -16.67 -15.10
CA VAL A 49 -2.60 -15.63 -14.24
C VAL A 49 -1.29 -16.17 -13.66
N VAL A 50 -0.19 -15.47 -13.96
CA VAL A 50 1.14 -15.79 -13.43
C VAL A 50 1.58 -14.89 -12.28
N GLY A 51 0.96 -13.71 -12.17
CA GLY A 51 1.25 -12.77 -11.10
C GLY A 51 0.41 -11.50 -11.20
N GLN A 52 0.43 -10.73 -10.13
CA GLN A 52 -0.16 -9.39 -10.07
C GLN A 52 0.84 -8.47 -9.36
N ASP A 53 1.12 -7.33 -9.98
CA ASP A 53 2.04 -6.34 -9.42
C ASP A 53 1.64 -4.91 -9.77
N CYS A 54 2.09 -3.96 -8.95
CA CYS A 54 1.83 -2.55 -9.16
C CYS A 54 2.69 -2.00 -10.31
N ASP A 55 2.06 -1.57 -11.41
CA ASP A 55 2.73 -0.88 -12.51
C ASP A 55 1.91 0.34 -12.97
N TYR A 56 2.44 1.12 -13.92
CA TYR A 56 1.75 2.29 -14.43
C TYR A 56 0.65 1.87 -15.43
N PRO A 57 -0.51 2.52 -15.40
CA PRO A 57 -1.56 2.25 -16.38
C PRO A 57 -1.07 2.67 -17.78
N GLY A 58 -0.88 1.70 -18.69
CA GLY A 58 -0.57 1.97 -20.11
C GLY A 58 0.70 1.33 -20.68
N LYS A 59 1.22 0.26 -20.07
CA LYS A 59 2.20 -0.62 -20.72
C LYS A 59 1.57 -1.56 -21.73
#